data_AF-A0A922YWS4-F1
#
_entry.id   AF-A0A922YWS4-F1
#
_cell.length_a   1.000
_cell.length_b   1.000
_cell.length_c   1.000
_cell.angle_alpha   90.00
_cell.angle_beta   90.00
_cell.angle_gamma   90.00
#
_symmetry.space_group_name_H-M   'P 1'
#
loop_
_entity.id
_entity.type
_entity.pdbx_description
1 polymer ?
#
loop_
_entity_poly.entity_id
_entity_poly.type
_entity_poly.pdbx_seq_one_letter_code
_entity_poly.pdbx_strand_id
1 'polypeptide(L)'
;TAAWCVTCQYNKRTTLSNEALLTEMASKNIALLRADWTRRDPAVTEALARLGRNGIPVYAIYKNGQAPQVLSEVISVEEVRAALTSL
;
A
#
# COMPACT_ATOMS: atom_id res chain seq x y z
N THR A 1 -1.13 5.70 -5.29
CA THR A 1 -0.74 7.06 -4.80
C THR A 1 -1.09 8.10 -5.84
N ALA A 2 -1.09 9.40 -5.49
CA ALA A 2 -1.16 10.50 -6.46
C ALA A 2 -0.50 11.76 -5.90
N ALA A 3 -0.01 12.64 -6.76
CA ALA A 3 0.59 13.91 -6.37
C ALA A 3 -0.38 14.81 -5.58
N TRP A 4 -1.66 14.82 -5.96
CA TRP A 4 -2.71 15.64 -5.33
C TRP A 4 -3.32 15.01 -4.06
N CYS A 5 -2.94 13.79 -3.70
CA CYS A 5 -3.50 13.09 -2.54
C CYS A 5 -2.67 13.39 -1.28
N VAL A 6 -3.18 14.27 -0.41
CA VAL A 6 -2.48 14.70 0.83
C VAL A 6 -2.15 13.52 1.73
N THR A 7 -3.11 12.63 2.01
CA THR A 7 -2.90 11.45 2.85
C THR A 7 -1.86 10.50 2.24
N CYS A 8 -1.82 10.39 0.92
CA CYS A 8 -0.79 9.61 0.23
C CYS A 8 0.61 10.20 0.45
N GLN A 9 0.74 11.53 0.41
CA GLN A 9 2.01 12.22 0.68
C GLN A 9 2.41 12.12 2.15
N TYR A 10 1.45 12.14 3.08
CA TYR A 10 1.68 11.89 4.49
C TYR A 10 2.27 10.49 4.71
N ASN A 11 1.57 9.43 4.29
CA ASN A 11 2.03 8.05 4.43
C ASN A 11 3.38 7.79 3.75
N LYS A 12 3.66 8.47 2.63
CA LYS A 12 4.96 8.40 1.93
C LYS A 12 6.11 8.91 2.80
N ARG A 13 5.88 9.98 3.57
CA ARG A 13 6.90 10.64 4.42
C ARG A 13 7.00 10.07 5.82
N THR A 14 6.01 9.28 6.24
CA THR A 14 5.98 8.66 7.56
C THR A 14 6.25 7.16 7.44
N THR A 15 5.22 6.37 7.19
CA THR A 15 5.26 4.91 7.25
C THR A 15 6.08 4.30 6.12
N LEU A 16 5.90 4.74 4.87
CA LEU A 16 6.54 4.14 3.69
C LEU A 16 7.97 4.60 3.45
N SER A 17 8.47 5.56 4.22
CA SER A 17 9.88 5.98 4.24
C SER A 17 10.62 5.49 5.49
N ASN A 18 10.00 4.65 6.33
CA ASN A 18 10.65 4.12 7.51
C ASN A 18 11.71 3.06 7.11
N GLU A 19 12.98 3.36 7.34
CA GLU A 19 14.10 2.50 6.91
C GLU A 19 14.09 1.11 7.55
N ALA A 20 13.69 1.02 8.83
CA ALA A 20 13.62 -0.27 9.52
C ALA A 20 12.52 -1.16 8.91
N LEU A 21 11.37 -0.59 8.57
CA LEU A 21 10.30 -1.31 7.90
C LEU A 21 10.73 -1.75 6.48
N LEU A 22 11.37 -0.87 5.71
CA LEU A 22 11.87 -1.19 4.38
C LEU A 22 12.92 -2.31 4.40
N THR A 23 13.82 -2.29 5.39
CA THR A 23 14.85 -3.31 5.60
C THR A 23 14.21 -4.66 5.95
N GLU A 24 13.19 -4.65 6.81
CA GLU A 24 12.44 -5.85 7.19
C GLU A 24 11.66 -6.45 6.01
N MET A 25 11.03 -5.62 5.18
CA MET A 25 10.35 -6.09 3.96
C MET A 25 11.35 -6.70 2.97
N ALA A 26 12.53 -6.08 2.82
CA ALA A 26 13.59 -6.61 1.96
C ALA A 26 14.14 -7.96 2.47
N SER A 27 14.37 -8.10 3.78
CA SER A 27 14.89 -9.35 4.36
C SER A 27 13.89 -10.52 4.24
N LYS A 28 12.59 -10.21 4.17
CA LYS A 28 11.51 -11.17 3.92
C LYS A 28 11.19 -11.39 2.43
N ASN A 29 11.99 -10.84 1.51
CA ASN A 29 11.78 -10.90 0.06
C ASN A 29 10.40 -10.40 -0.39
N ILE A 30 9.89 -9.35 0.24
CA ILE A 30 8.59 -8.77 -0.09
C ILE A 30 8.75 -7.78 -1.25
N ALA A 31 8.01 -8.02 -2.34
CA ALA A 31 7.98 -7.10 -3.47
C ALA A 31 7.12 -5.87 -3.16
N LEU A 32 7.70 -4.68 -3.30
CA LEU A 32 6.98 -3.41 -3.14
C LEU A 32 6.48 -2.94 -4.50
N LEU A 33 5.16 -2.77 -4.61
CA LEU A 33 4.51 -2.28 -5.83
C LEU A 33 3.90 -0.91 -5.57
N ARG A 34 4.02 -0.01 -6.55
CA ARG A 34 3.43 1.32 -6.50
C ARG A 34 2.73 1.64 -7.82
N ALA A 35 1.43 1.92 -7.72
CA ALA A 35 0.65 2.50 -8.81
C ALA A 35 0.47 4.01 -8.59
N ASP A 36 0.76 4.81 -9.63
CA ASP A 36 0.53 6.25 -9.63
C ASP A 36 -0.78 6.58 -10.36
N TRP A 37 -1.72 7.16 -9.64
CA TRP A 37 -3.04 7.53 -10.10
C TRP A 37 -3.20 9.04 -10.27
N THR A 38 -2.10 9.79 -10.37
CA THR A 38 -2.12 11.25 -10.54
C THR A 38 -2.97 11.67 -11.74
N ARG A 39 -2.87 10.93 -12.85
CA ARG A 39 -3.61 11.17 -14.10
C ARG A 39 -4.85 10.27 -14.27
N ARG A 40 -5.31 9.61 -13.19
CA ARG A 40 -6.48 8.73 -13.20
C ARG A 40 -6.41 7.60 -14.23
N ASP A 41 -5.24 6.94 -14.31
CA ASP A 41 -5.01 5.80 -15.20
C ASP A 41 -6.14 4.74 -15.05
N PRO A 42 -6.81 4.34 -16.15
CA PRO A 42 -7.92 3.37 -16.10
C PRO A 42 -7.53 2.01 -15.51
N ALA A 43 -6.32 1.50 -15.76
CA ALA A 43 -5.89 0.22 -15.22
C ALA A 43 -5.74 0.27 -13.69
N VAL A 44 -5.32 1.43 -13.16
CA VAL A 44 -5.30 1.66 -11.71
C VAL A 44 -6.72 1.82 -11.16
N THR A 45 -7.61 2.50 -11.88
CA THR A 45 -9.04 2.60 -11.49
C THR A 45 -9.69 1.22 -11.37
N GLU A 46 -9.47 0.33 -12.34
CA GLU A 46 -9.96 -1.05 -12.28
C GLU A 46 -9.34 -1.84 -11.11
N ALA A 47 -8.05 -1.65 -10.84
CA ALA A 47 -7.38 -2.29 -9.71
C ALA A 47 -7.97 -1.84 -8.37
N LEU A 48 -8.28 -0.55 -8.22
CA LEU A 48 -8.96 -0.01 -7.04
C LEU A 48 -10.36 -0.62 -6.91
N ALA A 49 -11.12 -0.70 -8.00
CA ALA A 49 -12.47 -1.29 -8.01
C ALA A 49 -12.45 -2.77 -7.59
N ARG A 50 -11.46 -3.55 -8.04
CA ARG A 50 -11.25 -4.95 -7.60
C ARG A 50 -10.97 -5.07 -6.10
N LEU A 51 -10.41 -4.04 -5.48
CA LEU A 51 -10.21 -3.94 -4.02
C LEU A 51 -11.42 -3.33 -3.29
N GLY A 52 -12.53 -3.09 -4.00
CA GLY A 52 -13.73 -2.48 -3.42
C GLY A 52 -13.52 -1.02 -3.02
N ARG A 53 -12.72 -0.28 -3.80
CA ARG A 53 -12.38 1.12 -3.54
C ARG A 53 -12.57 1.98 -4.78
N ASN A 54 -13.04 3.20 -4.59
CA ASN A 54 -13.29 4.18 -5.66
C ASN A 54 -12.29 5.36 -5.62
N GLY A 55 -11.27 5.28 -4.77
CA GLY A 55 -10.34 6.37 -4.51
C GLY A 55 -9.05 5.90 -3.87
N ILE A 56 -8.20 6.85 -3.49
CA ILE A 56 -6.90 6.64 -2.86
C ILE A 56 -6.81 7.48 -1.58
N PRO A 57 -5.94 7.11 -0.62
CA PRO A 57 -4.98 6.01 -0.64
C PRO A 57 -5.60 4.61 -0.51
N VAL A 58 -4.94 3.62 -1.10
CA VAL A 58 -5.22 2.20 -0.87
C VAL A 58 -3.90 1.46 -0.75
N TYR A 59 -3.80 0.62 0.28
CA TYR A 59 -2.70 -0.29 0.50
C TYR A 59 -3.26 -1.69 0.64
N ALA A 60 -2.63 -2.66 -0.01
CA ALA A 60 -3.04 -4.05 0.06
C ALA A 60 -1.82 -4.96 0.07
N ILE A 61 -1.90 -6.01 0.88
CA ILE A 61 -0.92 -7.09 0.92
C ILE A 61 -1.49 -8.27 0.14
N TYR A 62 -0.66 -8.82 -0.74
CA TYR A 62 -1.00 -9.97 -1.58
C TYR A 62 -0.17 -11.17 -1.13
N LYS A 63 -0.84 -12.29 -0.88
CA LYS A 63 -0.23 -13.59 -0.59
C LYS A 63 -0.80 -14.62 -1.56
N ASN A 64 0.06 -15.52 -2.04
CA ASN A 64 -0.35 -16.50 -3.04
C ASN A 64 -1.52 -17.37 -2.52
N GLY A 65 -2.56 -17.53 -3.34
CA GLY A 65 -3.76 -18.30 -2.98
C GLY A 65 -4.69 -17.64 -1.96
N GLN A 66 -4.46 -16.39 -1.56
CA GLN A 66 -5.29 -15.67 -0.59
C GLN A 66 -5.89 -14.39 -1.19
N ALA A 67 -7.03 -13.97 -0.65
CA ALA A 67 -7.61 -12.68 -0.98
C ALA A 67 -6.69 -11.54 -0.48
N PRO A 68 -6.62 -10.39 -1.19
CA PRO A 68 -5.79 -9.27 -0.76
C PRO A 68 -6.25 -8.72 0.59
N GLN A 69 -5.33 -8.51 1.52
CA GLN A 69 -5.61 -7.83 2.78
C GLN A 69 -5.47 -6.31 2.56
N VAL A 70 -6.59 -5.59 2.60
CA VAL A 70 -6.60 -4.11 2.51
C VAL A 70 -6.32 -3.50 3.89
N LEU A 71 -5.43 -2.51 3.93
CA LEU A 71 -5.06 -1.78 5.16
C LEU A 71 -5.84 -0.47 5.30
N SER A 72 -5.63 0.21 6.42
CA SER A 72 -6.18 1.54 6.69
C SER A 72 -5.71 2.59 5.67
N GLU A 73 -6.47 3.68 5.51
CA GLU A 73 -6.08 4.77 4.61
C GLU A 73 -4.89 5.58 5.16
N VAL A 74 -4.81 5.72 6.48
CA VAL A 74 -3.68 6.29 7.21
C VAL A 74 -2.94 5.14 7.88
N ILE A 75 -1.98 4.57 7.18
CA ILE A 75 -1.22 3.41 7.68
C ILE A 75 -0.16 3.82 8.70
N SER A 76 0.07 2.96 9.69
CA SER A 76 1.20 3.06 10.62
C SER A 76 2.25 1.98 10.35
N VAL A 77 3.48 2.19 10.82
CA VAL A 77 4.53 1.14 10.75
C VAL A 77 4.09 -0.12 11.49
N GLU A 78 3.40 0.04 12.62
CA GLU A 78 2.89 -1.08 13.42
C GLU A 78 1.81 -1.87 12.67
N GLU A 79 0.86 -1.19 12.03
CA GLU A 79 -0.17 -1.85 11.22
C GLU A 79 0.45 -2.64 10.08
N VAL A 80 1.40 -2.03 9.35
CA VAL A 80 2.08 -2.74 8.26
C VAL A 80 2.81 -3.96 8.82
N ARG A 81 3.61 -3.83 9.89
CA ARG A 81 4.30 -4.98 10.50
C ARG A 81 3.34 -6.07 10.96
N ALA A 82 2.25 -5.71 11.63
CA ALA A 82 1.24 -6.66 12.08
C ALA A 82 0.57 -7.39 10.90
N ALA A 83 0.45 -6.74 9.74
CA ALA A 83 -0.06 -7.39 8.54
C ALA A 83 1.00 -8.24 7.82
N LEU A 84 2.30 -7.96 8.02
CA LEU A 84 3.40 -8.77 7.46
C LEU A 84 3.70 -10.04 8.28
N THR A 85 3.31 -10.12 9.55
CA THR A 85 3.50 -11.33 10.38
C THR A 85 2.60 -12.49 9.94
N SER A 86 1.55 -12.22 9.16
CA SER A 86 0.65 -13.24 8.59
C SER A 86 1.16 -13.84 7.27
N LEU A 87 2.30 -13.35 6.74
CA LEU A 87 2.91 -13.80 5.49
C LEU A 87 3.75 -15.07 5.64
#